data_AF-A0A349KYF8-F1
#
_entry.id   AF-A0A349KYF8-F1
#
_cell.length_a   1.000
_cell.length_b   1.000
_cell.length_c   1.000
_cell.angle_alpha   90.00
_cell.angle_beta   90.00
_cell.angle_gamma   90.00
#
_symmetry.space_group_name_H-M   'P 1'
#
loop_
_entity.id
_entity.type
_entity.pdbx_description
1 polymer ?
#
loop_
_entity_poly.entity_id
_entity_poly.type
_entity_poly.pdbx_seq_one_letter_code
_entity_poly.pdbx_strand_id
1 'polypeptide(L)' 'MRLFSIRYLAFYTVAAVCALSLALADGYWLALLSGALTLVGIVDLLQSRRALRRNYPILAHFRFMLESVRPEIRQYFLEN' A
#
# COMPACT_ATOMS: atom_id res chain seq x y z
N MET A 1 15.21 -15.17 0.60
CA MET A 1 13.99 -14.32 0.56
C MET A 1 13.78 -13.87 -0.89
N ARG A 2 12.77 -14.40 -1.60
CA ARG A 2 12.51 -14.01 -3.00
C ARG A 2 11.79 -12.65 -3.00
N LEU A 3 12.55 -11.57 -3.19
CA LEU A 3 12.04 -10.19 -3.31
C LEU A 3 11.11 -10.02 -4.53
N PHE A 4 11.32 -10.82 -5.58
CA PHE A 4 10.45 -10.90 -6.77
C PHE A 4 9.23 -11.80 -6.55
N SER A 5 8.40 -11.45 -5.58
CA SER A 5 7.11 -12.12 -5.38
C SER A 5 5.99 -11.12 -5.68
N ILE A 6 4.88 -11.58 -6.26
CA ILE A 6 3.71 -10.75 -6.63
C ILE A 6 3.20 -9.87 -5.47
N ARG A 7 3.56 -10.25 -4.24
CA ARG A 7 3.24 -9.60 -2.98
C ARG A 7 3.86 -8.20 -2.84
N TYR A 8 4.99 -7.92 -3.50
CA TYR A 8 5.69 -6.64 -3.47
C TYR A 8 5.37 -5.74 -4.67
N LEU A 9 4.53 -6.20 -5.60
CA LEU A 9 4.25 -5.51 -6.86
C LEU A 9 3.72 -4.09 -6.62
N ALA A 10 2.76 -3.92 -5.71
CA ALA A 10 2.19 -2.61 -5.37
C ALA A 10 3.26 -1.62 -4.86
N PHE A 11 4.21 -2.11 -4.07
CA PHE A 11 5.32 -1.28 -3.59
C PHE A 11 6.26 -0.88 -4.73
N TYR A 12 6.64 -1.83 -5.60
CA TYR A 12 7.50 -1.54 -6.75
C TYR A 12 6.85 -0.58 -7.74
N THR A 13 5.54 -0.72 -8.00
CA THR A 13 4.82 0.20 -8.89
C THR A 13 4.79 1.62 -8.31
N VAL A 14 4.53 1.77 -7.01
CA VAL A 14 4.51 3.09 -6.36
C VAL A 14 5.90 3.72 -6.34
N ALA A 15 6.93 2.94 -6.04
CA ALA A 15 8.32 3.42 -6.07
C ALA A 15 8.75 3.83 -7.50
N ALA A 16 8.37 3.06 -8.52
CA ALA A 16 8.63 3.39 -9.92
C ALA A 16 7.89 4.66 -10.36
N VAL A 17 6.62 4.81 -9.97
CA VAL A 17 5.84 6.05 -10.22
C VAL A 17 6.49 7.24 -9.53
N CYS A 18 7.02 7.07 -8.31
CA CYS A 18 7.74 8.13 -7.62
C CYS A 18 9.00 8.56 -8.38
N ALA A 19 9.81 7.60 -8.83
CA ALA A 19 11.01 7.88 -9.60
C ALA A 19 10.67 8.56 -10.93
N LEU A 20 9.66 8.07 -11.65
CA LEU A 20 9.22 8.63 -12.92
C LEU A 20 8.64 10.04 -12.75
N SER A 21 7.83 10.26 -11.72
CA SER A 21 7.24 11.57 -11.43
C SER A 21 8.31 12.60 -11.07
N LEU A 22 9.37 12.20 -10.35
CA LEU A 22 10.49 13.10 -10.06
C LEU A 22 11.30 13.46 -11.32
N ALA A 23 11.36 12.54 -12.30
CA ALA A 23 12.14 12.72 -13.51
C ALA A 23 11.40 13.51 -14.61
N LEU A 24 10.06 13.37 -14.70
CA LEU A 24 9.29 13.82 -15.85
C LEU A 24 8.14 14.79 -15.52
N ALA A 25 7.72 14.91 -14.25
CA ALA A 25 6.53 15.70 -13.94
C ALA A 25 6.89 17.15 -13.60
N ASP A 26 6.20 18.09 -14.26
CA ASP A 26 6.26 19.52 -13.92
C ASP A 26 5.55 19.85 -12.58
N GLY A 27 4.75 18.91 -12.07
CA GLY A 27 4.03 19.03 -10.80
C GLY A 27 4.54 18.06 -9.74
N TYR A 28 5.02 18.60 -8.62
CA TYR A 28 5.55 17.78 -7.51
C TYR A 28 4.49 17.06 -6.67
N TRP A 29 3.20 17.32 -6.89
CA TRP A 29 2.13 16.72 -6.08
C TRP A 29 2.11 15.19 -6.21
N LEU A 30 2.31 14.67 -7.43
CA LEU A 30 2.31 13.23 -7.68
C LEU A 30 3.55 12.59 -7.05
N ALA A 31 4.72 13.22 -7.21
CA ALA A 31 5.95 12.80 -6.57
C ALA A 31 5.83 12.79 -5.03
N LEU A 32 5.19 13.80 -4.45
CA LEU A 32 4.96 13.90 -3.01
C LEU A 32 4.02 12.79 -2.52
N LEU A 33 2.92 12.53 -3.22
CA LEU A 33 1.99 11.45 -2.90
C LEU A 33 2.65 10.07 -3.02
N SER A 34 3.29 9.77 -4.15
CA SER A 34 3.97 8.50 -4.37
C SER A 34 5.19 8.32 -3.44
N GLY A 35 5.87 9.41 -3.11
CA GLY A 35 6.99 9.42 -2.16
C GLY A 35 6.53 9.08 -0.75
N ALA A 36 5.44 9.69 -0.28
CA ALA A 36 4.83 9.36 1.00
C ALA A 36 4.41 7.88 1.06
N LEU A 37 3.76 7.36 0.01
CA LEU A 37 3.39 5.94 -0.05
C LEU A 37 4.59 5.01 -0.10
N THR A 38 5.67 5.40 -0.79
CA THR A 38 6.93 4.65 -0.81
C THR A 38 7.54 4.59 0.59
N LEU A 39 7.56 5.70 1.33
CA LEU A 39 8.04 5.72 2.72
C LEU A 39 7.20 4.80 3.63
N VAL A 40 5.87 4.81 3.48
CA VAL A 40 5.00 3.87 4.21
C VAL A 40 5.36 2.42 3.89
N GLY A 41 5.59 2.10 2.61
CA GLY A 41 6.02 0.77 2.18
C GLY A 41 7.37 0.36 2.78
N ILE A 42 8.33 1.29 2.87
CA ILE A 42 9.62 1.05 3.54
C ILE A 42 9.42 0.76 5.03
N VAL A 43 8.62 1.56 5.72
CA VAL A 43 8.28 1.32 7.14
C VAL A 43 7.60 -0.04 7.32
N ASP A 44 6.71 -0.43 6.40
CA ASP A 44 6.04 -1.72 6.40
C ASP A 44 7.02 -2.90 6.26
N LEU A 45 8.06 -2.74 5.45
CA LEU A 45 9.13 -3.72 5.27
C LEU A 45 10.06 -3.82 6.48
N LEU A 46 10.37 -2.69 7.10
CA LEU A 46 11.32 -2.60 8.22
C LEU A 46 10.71 -3.06 9.55
N GLN A 47 9.41 -2.88 9.76
CA GLN A 47 8.79 -3.34 11.02
C GLN A 47 8.83 -4.87 11.13
N SER A 48 9.09 -5.37 12.34
CA SER A 48 9.09 -6.79 12.65
C SER A 48 7.79 -7.28 13.29
N ARG A 49 6.93 -6.37 13.77
CA ARG A 49 5.78 -6.73 14.62
C ARG A 49 4.62 -7.40 13.86
N ARG A 50 4.35 -7.00 12.61
CA ARG A 50 3.20 -7.51 11.83
C ARG A 50 3.66 -8.15 10.52
N ALA A 51 3.69 -9.48 10.50
CA ALA A 51 4.13 -10.26 9.34
C ALA A 51 3.32 -9.97 8.07
N LEU A 52 2.04 -9.61 8.19
CA LEU A 52 1.19 -9.29 7.04
C LEU A 52 1.64 -8.02 6.31
N ARG A 53 1.95 -6.93 7.04
CA ARG A 53 2.41 -5.66 6.45
C ARG A 53 3.78 -5.83 5.77
N ARG A 54 4.66 -6.66 6.35
CA ARG A 54 5.96 -6.99 5.74
C ARG A 54 5.84 -7.82 4.46
N ASN A 55 4.82 -8.68 4.38
CA ASN A 55 4.58 -9.51 3.21
C ASN A 55 3.77 -8.79 2.13
N TYR A 56 2.98 -7.78 2.48
CA TYR A 56 2.16 -6.99 1.55
C TYR A 56 2.27 -5.49 1.88
N PRO A 57 3.42 -4.84 1.61
CA PRO A 57 3.63 -3.44 1.93
C PRO A 57 2.62 -2.57 1.19
N ILE A 58 2.11 -1.51 1.83
CA ILE A 58 1.04 -0.64 1.31
C ILE A 58 -0.32 -1.37 1.23
N LEU A 59 -0.39 -2.53 0.57
CA LEU A 59 -1.63 -3.26 0.31
C LEU A 59 -2.30 -3.79 1.59
N ALA A 60 -1.52 -4.10 2.62
CA ALA A 60 -2.06 -4.52 3.91
C ALA A 60 -2.96 -3.45 4.56
N HIS A 61 -2.68 -2.16 4.34
CA HIS A 61 -3.52 -1.08 4.89
C HIS A 61 -4.90 -1.05 4.23
N PHE A 62 -4.96 -1.21 2.91
CA PHE A 62 -6.23 -1.33 2.18
C PHE A 62 -7.06 -2.51 2.66
N ARG A 63 -6.42 -3.66 2.91
CA ARG A 63 -7.14 -4.81 3.46
C ARG A 63 -7.77 -4.50 4.82
N PHE A 64 -7.04 -3.84 5.72
CA PHE A 64 -7.58 -3.47 7.02
C PHE A 64 -8.71 -2.44 6.91
N MET A 65 -8.62 -1.50 5.97
CA MET A 65 -9.71 -0.55 5.69
C MET A 65 -10.96 -1.26 5.14
N LEU A 66 -10.81 -2.27 4.28
CA LEU A 66 -11.96 -3.01 3.76
C LEU A 66 -12.59 -3.93 4.83
N GLU A 67 -11.76 -4.50 5.71
CA GLU A 67 -12.27 -5.31 6.82
C GLU A 67 -13.16 -4.50 7.77
N SER A 68 -12.92 -3.19 7.94
CA SER A 68 -13.79 -2.35 8.77
C SER A 68 -15.17 -2.12 8.14
N VAL A 69 -15.29 -2.18 6.81
CA VAL A 69 -16.57 -2.01 6.10
C VAL A 69 -17.43 -3.29 6.13
N ARG A 70 -16.78 -4.45 6.27
CA ARG A 70 -17.45 -5.77 6.32
C ARG A 70 -18.62 -5.87 7.32
N PRO A 71 -18.52 -5.42 8.59
CA PRO A 71 -19.65 -5.48 9.53
C PRO A 71 -20.85 -4.64 9.08
N GLU A 72 -20.62 -3.46 8.52
CA GLU A 72 -21.68 -2.57 8.03
C GLU A 72 -22.44 -3.21 6.88
N ILE A 73 -21.72 -3.82 5.92
CA ILE A 73 -22.34 -4.57 4.82
C ILE A 73 -23.21 -5.70 5.36
N ARG A 74 -22.71 -6.47 6.34
CA ARG A 74 -23.48 -7.57 6.93
C ARG A 74 -24.76 -7.06 7.59
N GLN A 75 -24.66 -5.99 8.36
CA GLN A 75 -25.78 -5.45 9.11
C GLN A 75 -26.90 -4.92 8.20
N TYR A 76 -26.57 -4.18 7.13
CA TYR A 76 -27.59 -3.54 6.29
C TYR A 76 -28.15 -4.42 5.17
N PHE A 77 -27.36 -5.37 4.66
CA PHE A 77 -27.75 -6.17 3.49
C PHE A 77 -28.15 -7.61 3.82
N LEU A 78 -27.68 -8.17 4.95
CA LEU A 78 -27.92 -9.58 5.29
C LEU A 78 -28.81 -9.74 6.53
N GLU A 79 -28.91 -8.71 7.37
CA GLU A 79 -29.65 -8.75 8.65
C GLU A 79 -30.96 -7.94 8.61
N ASN A 80 -31.37 -7.47 7.43
CA ASN A 80 -32.70 -6.94 7.08
C ASN A 80 -33.48 -7.97 6.25
#